data_AF-A0A9E1CFU8-F1
#
_entry.id   AF-A0A9E1CFU8-F1
#
_cell.length_a   1.000
_cell.length_b   1.000
_cell.length_c   1.000
_cell.angle_alpha   90.00
_cell.angle_beta   90.00
_cell.angle_gamma   90.00
#
_symmetry.space_group_name_H-M   'P 1'
#
loop_
_entity.id
_entity.type
_entity.pdbx_description
1 polymer ?
#
loop_
_entity_poly.entity_id
_entity_poly.type
_entity_poly.pdbx_seq_one_letter_code
_entity_poly.pdbx_strand_id
1 'polypeptide(L)'
;FDTDLTAVANAIRAKGGTSAQLIYPSGFVSAIQAIQTGITPKLVVTTTPGAAITATPAEGFKVVKGTAGADGMCTLELPKAGTWHVTAMANSVSNSQNIVIGTQNMLLPLYHDTFADNTWEEIIAVCRTGIAPDSWAVGDSKTMNIGGTAYQVDIIGKNHDEYADGSGTAPLTFQLHDCYSEAKQMYSTNLSGLGWKNTDMRLTYLPAILALMPAEVQNGIHAVNKKTSEGGNSTTIETVSDTLFLLSEVEIFGTASSSVAGEGSQYDYYKAGNPKIKKREGVDEFWWERSSASGGMFCRVRANGQAGASNASNSLGVSFAFCF
;
A
#
# COMPACT_ATOMS: atom_id res chain seq x y z
N PHE A 1 3.62 46.97 -34.89
CA PHE A 1 3.07 46.67 -33.55
C PHE A 1 4.24 46.43 -32.63
N ASP A 2 4.26 47.14 -31.52
CA ASP A 2 5.35 47.11 -30.55
C ASP A 2 5.51 45.70 -29.95
N THR A 3 6.72 45.16 -30.03
CA THR A 3 7.07 43.82 -29.53
C THR A 3 6.79 43.69 -28.04
N ASP A 4 6.94 44.79 -27.30
CA ASP A 4 6.76 44.81 -25.85
C ASP A 4 5.27 44.71 -25.47
N LEU A 5 4.40 45.42 -26.21
CA LEU A 5 2.94 45.30 -26.05
C LEU A 5 2.43 43.89 -26.36
N THR A 6 3.08 43.21 -27.31
CA THR A 6 2.74 41.81 -27.64
C THR A 6 3.14 40.86 -26.52
N ALA A 7 4.32 41.06 -25.91
CA ALA A 7 4.76 40.29 -24.74
C ALA A 7 3.83 40.51 -23.54
N VAL A 8 3.43 41.76 -23.27
CA VAL A 8 2.46 42.09 -22.21
C VAL A 8 1.11 41.43 -22.46
N ALA A 9 0.60 41.49 -23.70
CA ALA A 9 -0.65 40.84 -24.05
C ALA A 9 -0.60 39.33 -23.82
N ASN A 10 0.50 38.68 -24.20
CA ASN A 10 0.69 37.25 -24.00
C ASN A 10 0.76 36.87 -22.51
N ALA A 11 1.43 37.68 -21.68
CA ALA A 11 1.47 37.46 -20.23
C ALA A 11 0.07 37.57 -19.58
N ILE A 12 -0.74 38.55 -20.00
CA ILE A 12 -2.12 38.72 -19.53
C ILE A 12 -2.98 37.53 -19.95
N ARG A 13 -2.88 37.09 -21.21
CA ARG A 13 -3.60 35.90 -21.71
C ARG A 13 -3.24 34.65 -20.92
N ALA A 14 -1.95 34.42 -20.70
CA ALA A 14 -1.46 33.28 -19.93
C ALA A 14 -1.96 33.27 -18.49
N LYS A 15 -1.99 34.43 -17.81
CA LYS A 15 -2.48 34.53 -16.42
C LYS A 15 -4.00 34.58 -16.29
N GLY A 16 -4.69 35.22 -17.22
CA GLY A 16 -6.15 35.41 -17.21
C GLY A 16 -6.94 34.31 -17.91
N GLY A 17 -6.27 33.34 -18.53
CA GLY A 17 -6.92 32.24 -19.25
C GLY A 17 -7.75 32.69 -20.46
N THR A 18 -7.41 33.83 -21.07
CA THR A 18 -8.15 34.39 -22.22
C THR A 18 -7.35 34.30 -23.50
N SER A 19 -8.00 33.96 -24.61
CA SER A 19 -7.42 33.96 -25.96
C SER A 19 -7.86 35.17 -26.80
N ALA A 20 -8.68 36.06 -26.23
CA ALA A 20 -9.23 37.21 -26.94
C ALA A 20 -8.16 38.20 -27.43
N GLN A 21 -8.45 38.90 -28.52
CA GLN A 21 -7.62 40.01 -28.99
C GLN A 21 -7.72 41.17 -27.99
N LEU A 22 -6.57 41.60 -27.45
CA LEU A 22 -6.50 42.71 -26.51
C LEU A 22 -6.24 44.01 -27.27
N ILE A 23 -7.23 44.89 -27.31
CA ILE A 23 -7.13 46.20 -27.96
C ILE A 23 -6.68 47.22 -26.90
N TYR A 24 -5.59 47.95 -27.17
CA TYR A 24 -5.07 48.96 -26.25
C TYR A 24 -5.95 50.22 -26.23
N PRO A 25 -6.21 50.85 -25.06
CA PRO A 25 -5.88 50.38 -23.71
C PRO A 25 -6.99 49.55 -23.04
N SER A 26 -8.25 49.71 -23.46
CA SER A 26 -9.44 49.20 -22.75
C SER A 26 -9.53 47.68 -22.69
N GLY A 27 -9.10 46.99 -23.75
CA GLY A 27 -9.04 45.52 -23.79
C GLY A 27 -8.01 44.95 -22.81
N PHE A 28 -6.88 45.63 -22.62
CA PHE A 28 -5.87 45.22 -21.64
C PHE A 28 -6.37 45.42 -20.21
N VAL A 29 -6.98 46.57 -19.91
CA VAL A 29 -7.56 46.86 -18.58
C VAL A 29 -8.64 45.84 -18.23
N SER A 30 -9.56 45.58 -19.15
CA SER A 30 -10.64 44.61 -18.95
C SER A 30 -10.10 43.20 -18.73
N ALA A 31 -9.09 42.79 -19.51
CA ALA A 31 -8.46 41.48 -19.35
C ALA A 31 -7.70 41.34 -18.03
N ILE A 32 -7.05 42.40 -17.54
CA ILE A 32 -6.39 42.41 -16.22
C ILE A 32 -7.43 42.31 -15.09
N GLN A 33 -8.53 43.06 -15.17
CA GLN A 33 -9.59 43.02 -14.16
C GLN A 33 -10.33 41.68 -14.12
N ALA A 34 -10.38 40.97 -15.25
CA ALA A 34 -10.98 39.64 -15.36
C ALA A 34 -10.08 38.50 -14.85
N ILE A 35 -8.81 38.75 -14.54
CA ILE A 35 -7.94 37.76 -13.92
C ILE A 35 -8.52 37.42 -12.54
N GLN A 36 -9.00 36.18 -12.36
CA GLN A 36 -9.39 35.70 -11.05
C GLN A 36 -8.19 35.77 -10.11
N THR A 37 -8.26 36.67 -9.12
CA THR A 37 -7.32 36.67 -8.00
C THR A 37 -7.68 35.47 -7.14
N GLY A 38 -6.81 34.45 -7.11
CA GLY A 38 -6.98 33.31 -6.22
C GLY A 38 -7.09 33.75 -4.75
N ILE A 39 -7.55 32.85 -3.88
CA ILE A 39 -7.51 33.09 -2.43
C ILE A 39 -6.05 33.20 -2.02
N THR A 40 -5.64 34.33 -1.44
CA THR A 40 -4.33 34.51 -0.82
C THR A 40 -4.25 33.64 0.44
N PRO A 41 -3.41 32.59 0.49
CA PRO A 41 -3.30 31.77 1.69
C PRO A 41 -2.84 32.59 2.89
N LYS A 42 -3.38 32.30 4.06
CA LYS A 42 -2.99 32.93 5.32
C LYS A 42 -2.30 31.91 6.23
N LEU A 43 -1.17 32.32 6.79
CA LEU A 43 -0.46 31.57 7.82
C LEU A 43 -0.56 32.34 9.14
N VAL A 44 -1.19 31.74 10.14
CA VAL A 44 -1.25 32.29 11.51
C VAL A 44 -0.15 31.64 12.33
N VAL A 45 0.78 32.45 12.84
CA VAL A 45 1.89 32.04 13.69
C VAL A 45 1.61 32.52 15.11
N THR A 46 1.60 31.60 16.07
CA THR A 46 1.54 31.93 17.50
C THR A 46 2.93 31.79 18.09
N THR A 47 3.44 32.84 18.74
CA THR A 47 4.79 32.92 19.30
C THR A 47 4.86 33.97 20.41
N THR A 48 6.05 34.27 20.92
CA THR A 48 6.27 35.32 21.93
C THR A 48 5.80 36.68 21.39
N PRO A 49 5.02 37.47 22.15
CA PRO A 49 4.64 38.83 21.76
C PRO A 49 5.84 39.67 21.33
N GLY A 50 5.70 40.42 20.23
CA GLY A 50 6.76 41.24 19.67
C GLY A 50 7.87 40.47 18.92
N ALA A 51 7.81 39.13 18.84
CA ALA A 51 8.76 38.37 18.03
C ALA A 51 8.66 38.75 16.55
N ALA A 52 9.79 38.77 15.85
CA ALA A 52 9.85 38.92 14.41
C ALA A 52 9.71 37.55 13.72
N ILE A 53 8.83 37.46 12.73
CA ILE A 53 8.53 36.25 11.97
C ILE A 53 9.00 36.46 10.53
N THR A 54 9.72 35.47 9.99
CA THR A 54 10.12 35.41 8.58
C THR A 54 9.68 34.08 7.99
N ALA A 55 8.85 34.12 6.95
CA ALA A 55 8.45 32.96 6.16
C ALA A 55 9.14 33.02 4.79
N THR A 56 9.97 32.02 4.51
CA THR A 56 10.77 31.89 3.29
C THR A 56 10.23 30.74 2.45
N PRO A 57 9.85 30.96 1.19
CA PRO A 57 9.37 29.88 0.33
C PRO A 57 10.54 29.01 -0.14
N ALA A 58 10.30 27.71 -0.34
CA ALA A 58 11.33 26.80 -0.86
C ALA A 58 11.78 27.16 -2.30
N GLU A 59 10.92 27.82 -3.08
CA GLU A 59 11.20 28.15 -4.49
C GLU A 59 10.80 29.59 -4.84
N GLY A 60 11.80 30.37 -5.29
CA GLY A 60 11.69 31.48 -6.26
C GLY A 60 10.74 32.63 -5.94
N PHE A 61 10.24 32.74 -4.70
CA PHE A 61 9.23 33.73 -4.32
C PHE A 61 9.70 34.65 -3.20
N LYS A 62 8.99 35.78 -3.06
CA LYS A 62 9.29 36.80 -2.07
C LYS A 62 9.11 36.26 -0.64
N VAL A 63 10.10 36.52 0.20
CA VAL A 63 10.05 36.31 1.64
C VAL A 63 8.95 37.18 2.26
N VAL A 64 8.11 36.59 3.10
CA VAL A 64 7.04 37.28 3.84
C VAL A 64 7.50 37.47 5.27
N LYS A 65 7.24 38.65 5.85
CA LYS A 65 7.64 38.99 7.22
C LYS A 65 6.47 39.58 7.98
N GLY A 66 6.49 39.41 9.29
CA GLY A 66 5.54 40.03 10.20
C GLY A 66 6.08 40.05 11.63
N THR A 67 5.33 40.65 12.53
CA THR A 67 5.66 40.71 13.96
C THR A 67 4.45 40.22 14.75
N ALA A 68 4.67 39.43 15.81
CA ALA A 68 3.61 39.00 16.70
C ALA A 68 3.04 40.18 17.49
N GLY A 69 1.72 40.27 17.56
CA GLY A 69 1.00 41.24 18.37
C GLY A 69 1.16 40.98 19.87
N ALA A 70 0.50 41.81 20.69
CA ALA A 70 0.48 41.65 22.14
C ALA A 70 -0.17 40.32 22.59
N ASP A 71 -1.03 39.74 21.75
CA ASP A 71 -1.66 38.43 21.89
C ASP A 71 -0.74 37.26 21.50
N GLY A 72 0.48 37.54 21.02
CA GLY A 72 1.43 36.54 20.55
C GLY A 72 1.14 36.04 19.13
N MET A 73 0.17 36.60 18.41
CA MET A 73 -0.21 36.12 17.08
C MET A 73 0.34 37.01 15.97
N CYS A 74 0.74 36.40 14.86
CA CYS A 74 1.07 37.08 13.62
C CYS A 74 0.36 36.37 12.46
N THR A 75 -0.40 37.11 11.65
CA THR A 75 -0.99 36.56 10.42
C THR A 75 -0.18 37.04 9.22
N LEU A 76 0.37 36.10 8.47
CA LEU A 76 1.11 36.35 7.23
C LEU A 76 0.21 36.02 6.02
N GLU A 77 0.15 36.93 5.06
CA GLU A 77 -0.48 36.67 3.76
C GLU A 77 0.58 36.14 2.80
N LEU A 78 0.40 34.90 2.36
CA LEU A 78 1.33 34.20 1.49
C LEU A 78 0.93 34.41 0.02
N PRO A 79 1.87 34.71 -0.88
CA PRO A 79 1.55 34.95 -2.29
C PRO A 79 1.20 33.68 -3.08
N LYS A 80 1.49 32.49 -2.53
CA LYS A 80 1.19 31.20 -3.14
C LYS A 80 1.14 30.07 -2.12
N ALA A 81 0.46 28.99 -2.50
CA ALA A 81 0.65 27.67 -1.90
C ALA A 81 2.09 27.16 -2.15
N GLY A 82 2.58 26.28 -1.28
CA GLY A 82 3.88 25.64 -1.36
C GLY A 82 4.46 25.32 0.01
N THR A 83 5.71 24.85 0.00
CA THR A 83 6.49 24.64 1.22
C THR A 83 7.15 25.94 1.66
N TRP A 84 7.02 26.26 2.94
CA TRP A 84 7.56 27.46 3.58
C TRP A 84 8.41 27.07 4.80
N HIS A 85 9.60 27.64 4.89
CA HIS A 85 10.43 27.62 6.09
C HIS A 85 10.14 28.88 6.92
N VAL A 86 9.68 28.71 8.15
CA VAL A 86 9.20 29.79 9.00
C VAL A 86 10.09 29.90 10.23
N THR A 87 10.66 31.08 10.47
CA THR A 87 11.50 31.39 11.63
C THR A 87 10.83 32.46 12.47
N ALA A 88 10.79 32.28 13.79
CA ALA A 88 10.41 33.29 14.76
C ALA A 88 11.62 33.65 15.65
N MET A 89 11.81 34.94 15.95
CA MET A 89 12.93 35.43 16.75
C MET A 89 12.50 36.53 17.73
N ALA A 90 12.87 36.40 19.00
CA ALA A 90 12.71 37.42 20.03
C ALA A 90 13.85 37.31 21.05
N ASN A 91 14.37 38.44 21.54
CA ASN A 91 15.37 38.48 22.61
C ASN A 91 16.59 37.57 22.33
N SER A 92 17.08 37.56 21.09
CA SER A 92 18.19 36.70 20.63
C SER A 92 17.94 35.19 20.68
N VAL A 93 16.71 34.75 20.94
CA VAL A 93 16.27 33.35 20.83
C VAL A 93 15.52 33.18 19.52
N SER A 94 15.75 32.05 18.83
CA SER A 94 15.05 31.72 17.58
C SER A 94 14.59 30.27 17.56
N ASN A 95 13.50 30.01 16.82
CA ASN A 95 13.04 28.67 16.49
C ASN A 95 12.51 28.68 15.05
N SER A 96 12.52 27.52 14.39
CA SER A 96 12.11 27.38 13.00
C SER A 96 11.37 26.08 12.72
N GLN A 97 10.38 26.13 11.83
CA GLN A 97 9.64 24.95 11.36
C GLN A 97 9.32 25.07 9.86
N ASN A 98 9.16 23.92 9.21
CA ASN A 98 8.64 23.85 7.84
C ASN A 98 7.14 23.59 7.86
N ILE A 99 6.40 24.21 6.94
CA ILE A 99 4.98 23.94 6.73
C ILE A 99 4.66 23.88 5.23
N VAL A 100 3.76 22.98 4.85
CA VAL A 100 3.23 22.89 3.49
C VAL A 100 1.84 23.49 3.48
N ILE A 101 1.65 24.58 2.74
CA ILE A 101 0.36 25.22 2.53
C ILE A 101 -0.10 24.84 1.13
N GLY A 102 -1.12 23.99 0.99
CA GLY A 102 -1.51 23.54 -0.35
C GLY A 102 -2.51 22.38 -0.35
N THR A 103 -2.52 21.66 -1.47
CA THR A 103 -3.43 20.55 -1.73
C THR A 103 -3.39 19.51 -0.61
N GLN A 104 -4.56 19.23 -0.06
CA GLN A 104 -4.79 18.10 0.83
C GLN A 104 -5.45 16.99 0.02
N ASN A 105 -5.01 15.75 0.21
CA ASN A 105 -5.64 14.59 -0.39
C ASN A 105 -6.47 13.87 0.69
N MET A 106 -7.68 13.47 0.36
CA MET A 106 -8.55 12.68 1.22
C MET A 106 -9.00 11.45 0.45
N LEU A 107 -8.91 10.28 1.08
CA LEU A 107 -9.45 9.03 0.56
C LEU A 107 -10.77 8.75 1.27
N LEU A 108 -11.86 8.63 0.51
CA LEU A 108 -13.20 8.38 1.02
C LEU A 108 -13.86 7.30 0.15
N PRO A 109 -13.53 6.02 0.38
CA PRO A 109 -14.05 4.92 -0.43
C PRO A 109 -15.54 4.72 -0.13
N LEU A 110 -16.28 4.30 -1.16
CA LEU A 110 -17.64 3.79 -1.02
C LEU A 110 -17.56 2.27 -0.99
N TYR A 111 -18.30 1.66 -0.07
CA TYR A 111 -18.34 0.21 0.09
C TYR A 111 -19.66 -0.24 0.71
N HIS A 112 -19.99 -1.51 0.48
CA HIS A 112 -21.07 -2.25 1.11
C HIS A 112 -20.57 -2.95 2.38
N ASP A 113 -21.38 -2.98 3.44
CA ASP A 113 -21.03 -3.67 4.68
C ASP A 113 -20.84 -5.18 4.47
N THR A 114 -21.65 -5.79 3.61
CA THR A 114 -21.45 -7.19 3.21
C THR A 114 -20.27 -7.29 2.26
N PHE A 115 -19.16 -7.87 2.71
CA PHE A 115 -17.89 -7.95 1.95
C PHE A 115 -18.09 -8.46 0.52
N ALA A 116 -18.83 -9.55 0.34
CA ALA A 116 -19.04 -10.19 -0.96
C ALA A 116 -19.73 -9.30 -2.02
N ASP A 117 -20.52 -8.32 -1.58
CA ASP A 117 -21.28 -7.40 -2.45
C ASP A 117 -20.40 -6.34 -3.11
N ASN A 118 -19.21 -6.08 -2.55
CA ASN A 118 -18.25 -5.09 -3.08
C ASN A 118 -17.49 -5.62 -4.28
N THR A 119 -17.17 -4.81 -5.28
CA THR A 119 -16.22 -5.22 -6.35
C THR A 119 -14.79 -5.29 -5.83
N TRP A 120 -13.88 -5.91 -6.59
CA TRP A 120 -12.46 -5.92 -6.21
C TRP A 120 -11.86 -4.50 -6.24
N GLU A 121 -12.29 -3.63 -7.14
CA GLU A 121 -11.90 -2.21 -7.16
C GLU A 121 -12.32 -1.47 -5.88
N GLU A 122 -13.54 -1.72 -5.39
CA GLU A 122 -14.04 -1.13 -4.14
C GLU A 122 -13.24 -1.63 -2.94
N ILE A 123 -12.96 -2.94 -2.88
CA ILE A 123 -12.11 -3.55 -1.84
C ILE A 123 -10.70 -2.94 -1.86
N ILE A 124 -10.09 -2.82 -3.03
CA ILE A 124 -8.77 -2.20 -3.20
C ILE A 124 -8.81 -0.74 -2.74
N ALA A 125 -9.85 0.02 -3.12
CA ALA A 125 -10.00 1.41 -2.71
C ALA A 125 -10.12 1.56 -1.18
N VAL A 126 -10.82 0.63 -0.52
CA VAL A 126 -10.90 0.57 0.94
C VAL A 126 -9.56 0.23 1.56
N CYS A 127 -8.85 -0.80 1.08
CA CYS A 127 -7.52 -1.15 1.59
C CYS A 127 -6.53 0.02 1.46
N ARG A 128 -6.59 0.81 0.39
CA ARG A 128 -5.73 2.00 0.21
C ARG A 128 -5.95 3.10 1.24
N THR A 129 -7.05 3.09 2.00
CA THR A 129 -7.22 4.00 3.14
C THR A 129 -6.36 3.64 4.34
N GLY A 130 -5.82 2.41 4.38
CA GLY A 130 -5.10 1.88 5.53
C GLY A 130 -6.01 1.36 6.65
N ILE A 131 -7.34 1.39 6.51
CA ILE A 131 -8.28 0.97 7.55
C ILE A 131 -9.36 0.07 6.94
N ALA A 132 -9.37 -1.19 7.35
CA ALA A 132 -10.42 -2.13 6.98
C ALA A 132 -11.69 -1.88 7.84
N PRO A 133 -12.89 -1.80 7.24
CA PRO A 133 -14.14 -1.64 7.96
C PRO A 133 -14.36 -2.72 9.03
N ASP A 134 -15.09 -2.37 10.09
CA ASP A 134 -15.47 -3.34 11.13
C ASP A 134 -16.48 -4.38 10.61
N SER A 135 -17.27 -4.02 9.58
CA SER A 135 -18.22 -4.92 8.93
C SER A 135 -17.56 -6.02 8.10
N TRP A 136 -16.29 -5.88 7.73
CA TRP A 136 -15.52 -6.91 7.03
C TRP A 136 -14.72 -7.75 8.03
N ALA A 137 -15.18 -8.98 8.24
CA ALA A 137 -14.66 -9.90 9.23
C ALA A 137 -13.68 -10.92 8.62
N VAL A 138 -12.80 -11.45 9.47
CA VAL A 138 -11.98 -12.61 9.10
C VAL A 138 -12.90 -13.80 8.79
N GLY A 139 -12.66 -14.46 7.66
CA GLY A 139 -13.49 -15.52 7.11
C GLY A 139 -14.56 -15.05 6.13
N ASP A 140 -14.77 -13.74 5.95
CA ASP A 140 -15.58 -13.25 4.84
C ASP A 140 -14.88 -13.56 3.51
N SER A 141 -15.69 -13.97 2.51
CA SER A 141 -15.19 -14.47 1.23
C SER A 141 -15.74 -13.67 0.06
N LYS A 142 -14.93 -13.55 -0.98
CA LYS A 142 -15.35 -13.03 -2.28
C LYS A 142 -14.81 -13.89 -3.42
N THR A 143 -15.64 -14.05 -4.45
CA THR A 143 -15.24 -14.74 -5.67
C THR A 143 -14.29 -13.89 -6.53
N MET A 144 -13.20 -14.49 -7.01
CA MET A 144 -12.28 -13.93 -8.00
C MET A 144 -12.15 -14.88 -9.19
N ASN A 145 -12.20 -14.34 -10.41
CA ASN A 145 -11.88 -15.11 -11.61
C ASN A 145 -10.38 -15.04 -11.89
N ILE A 146 -9.71 -16.19 -11.97
CA ILE A 146 -8.28 -16.30 -12.29
C ILE A 146 -8.16 -17.26 -13.48
N GLY A 147 -7.67 -16.75 -14.61
CA GLY A 147 -7.50 -17.56 -15.82
C GLY A 147 -8.81 -18.16 -16.38
N GLY A 148 -9.95 -17.53 -16.10
CA GLY A 148 -11.28 -18.01 -16.50
C GLY A 148 -11.97 -18.96 -15.51
N THR A 149 -11.32 -19.30 -14.39
CA THR A 149 -11.91 -20.12 -13.32
C THR A 149 -12.24 -19.27 -12.10
N ALA A 150 -13.42 -19.49 -11.52
CA ALA A 150 -13.86 -18.80 -10.30
C ALA A 150 -13.29 -19.46 -9.05
N TYR A 151 -12.70 -18.66 -8.16
CA TYR A 151 -12.16 -19.09 -6.88
C TYR A 151 -12.74 -18.26 -5.74
N GLN A 152 -13.05 -18.88 -4.60
CA GLN A 152 -13.32 -18.14 -3.37
C GLN A 152 -12.01 -17.67 -2.73
N VAL A 153 -11.99 -16.42 -2.29
CA VAL A 153 -10.87 -15.78 -1.60
C VAL A 153 -11.38 -15.25 -0.27
N ASP A 154 -10.75 -15.69 0.82
CA ASP A 154 -11.12 -15.37 2.19
C ASP A 154 -10.23 -14.28 2.78
N ILE A 155 -10.78 -13.43 3.63
CA ILE A 155 -10.00 -12.62 4.56
C ILE A 155 -9.43 -13.53 5.65
N ILE A 156 -8.10 -13.67 5.72
CA ILE A 156 -7.44 -14.51 6.73
C ILE A 156 -6.84 -13.72 7.90
N GLY A 157 -6.61 -12.42 7.73
CA GLY A 157 -6.07 -11.55 8.77
C GLY A 157 -6.37 -10.08 8.52
N LYS A 158 -6.34 -9.29 9.59
CA LYS A 158 -6.44 -7.82 9.55
C LYS A 158 -5.17 -7.24 10.18
N ASN A 159 -4.56 -6.24 9.54
CA ASN A 159 -3.32 -5.61 10.03
C ASN A 159 -2.23 -6.63 10.42
N HIS A 160 -2.03 -7.67 9.59
CA HIS A 160 -1.12 -8.78 9.92
C HIS A 160 0.22 -8.66 9.20
N ASP A 161 0.20 -8.33 7.91
CA ASP A 161 1.38 -8.38 7.05
C ASP A 161 1.96 -6.99 6.81
N GLU A 162 3.25 -6.83 7.11
CA GLU A 162 3.98 -5.56 6.89
C GLU A 162 4.36 -5.41 5.41
N TYR A 163 4.09 -4.22 4.85
CA TYR A 163 4.49 -3.91 3.48
C TYR A 163 6.02 -3.88 3.34
N ALA A 164 6.50 -4.36 2.20
CA ALA A 164 7.91 -4.46 1.91
C ALA A 164 8.63 -3.11 1.81
N ASP A 165 7.91 -2.06 1.42
CA ASP A 165 8.43 -0.69 1.27
C ASP A 165 8.48 0.09 2.61
N GLY A 166 8.03 -0.52 3.71
CA GLY A 166 7.99 0.10 5.04
C GLY A 166 6.88 1.13 5.22
N SER A 167 5.90 1.20 4.31
CA SER A 167 4.76 2.11 4.40
C SER A 167 3.76 1.78 5.52
N GLY A 168 3.88 0.60 6.15
CA GLY A 168 3.06 0.18 7.26
C GLY A 168 2.62 -1.29 7.13
N THR A 169 1.38 -1.55 7.52
CA THR A 169 0.80 -2.90 7.54
C THR A 169 -0.43 -2.95 6.64
N ALA A 170 -0.57 -4.04 5.89
CA ALA A 170 -1.73 -4.28 5.05
C ALA A 170 -3.01 -4.39 5.89
N PRO A 171 -4.07 -3.64 5.57
CA PRO A 171 -5.31 -3.69 6.35
C PRO A 171 -5.95 -5.06 6.36
N LEU A 172 -5.83 -5.80 5.24
CA LEU A 172 -6.35 -7.15 5.06
C LEU A 172 -5.31 -8.03 4.37
N THR A 173 -5.26 -9.30 4.79
CA THR A 173 -4.58 -10.38 4.09
C THR A 173 -5.62 -11.35 3.55
N PHE A 174 -5.49 -11.70 2.28
CA PHE A 174 -6.39 -12.61 1.58
C PHE A 174 -5.73 -13.95 1.30
N GLN A 175 -6.48 -15.04 1.31
CA GLN A 175 -6.01 -16.36 0.86
C GLN A 175 -7.11 -17.04 0.05
N LEU A 176 -6.73 -17.81 -0.96
CA LEU A 176 -7.69 -18.73 -1.58
C LEU A 176 -8.33 -19.66 -0.54
N HIS A 177 -9.66 -19.84 -0.59
CA HIS A 177 -10.40 -20.76 0.28
C HIS A 177 -9.97 -22.21 0.03
N ASP A 178 -10.05 -22.61 -1.24
CA ASP A 178 -9.66 -23.91 -1.77
C ASP A 178 -8.41 -23.79 -2.64
N CYS A 179 -7.78 -24.91 -2.97
CA CYS A 179 -6.58 -24.90 -3.80
C CYS A 179 -6.87 -24.43 -5.23
N TYR A 180 -5.90 -23.73 -5.81
CA TYR A 180 -5.81 -23.49 -7.25
C TYR A 180 -5.93 -24.83 -8.01
N SER A 181 -6.62 -24.81 -9.16
CA SER A 181 -6.98 -26.04 -9.89
C SER A 181 -5.77 -26.89 -10.29
N GLU A 182 -4.66 -26.24 -10.63
CA GLU A 182 -3.42 -26.90 -10.99
C GLU A 182 -2.53 -27.11 -9.76
N ALA A 183 -2.31 -28.38 -9.41
CA ALA A 183 -1.27 -28.75 -8.46
C ALA A 183 0.12 -28.41 -9.04
N LYS A 184 1.02 -27.96 -8.18
CA LYS A 184 2.39 -27.59 -8.55
C LYS A 184 3.40 -28.28 -7.64
N GLN A 185 4.60 -28.43 -8.14
CA GLN A 185 5.75 -28.82 -7.33
C GLN A 185 6.31 -27.58 -6.63
N MET A 186 7.03 -27.79 -5.53
CA MET A 186 7.84 -26.72 -4.95
C MET A 186 9.13 -26.51 -5.78
N TYR A 187 9.69 -27.61 -6.32
CA TYR A 187 10.77 -27.65 -7.31
C TYR A 187 10.43 -28.58 -8.47
N SER A 188 10.67 -28.12 -9.70
CA SER A 188 10.57 -28.90 -10.93
C SER A 188 11.81 -29.73 -11.23
N THR A 189 13.00 -29.27 -10.80
CA THR A 189 14.27 -30.01 -10.88
C THR A 189 14.93 -30.07 -9.51
N ASN A 190 15.30 -31.27 -9.05
CA ASN A 190 15.87 -31.52 -7.72
C ASN A 190 17.18 -30.73 -7.49
N LEU A 191 17.07 -29.57 -6.85
CA LEU A 191 18.17 -28.95 -6.12
C LEU A 191 17.94 -29.19 -4.64
N SER A 192 18.77 -30.03 -4.04
CA SER A 192 18.74 -30.26 -2.59
C SER A 192 19.14 -28.98 -1.85
N GLY A 193 18.37 -28.60 -0.83
CA GLY A 193 18.83 -27.73 0.26
C GLY A 193 18.53 -26.23 0.15
N LEU A 194 17.68 -25.78 -0.77
CA LEU A 194 17.31 -24.36 -0.88
C LEU A 194 15.95 -24.08 -0.23
N GLY A 195 15.84 -23.01 0.56
CA GLY A 195 14.58 -22.54 1.18
C GLY A 195 13.64 -21.84 0.21
N TRP A 196 12.48 -21.39 0.72
CA TRP A 196 11.38 -20.75 -0.03
C TRP A 196 11.84 -19.76 -1.10
N LYS A 197 12.83 -18.93 -0.77
CA LYS A 197 13.38 -17.86 -1.61
C LYS A 197 13.74 -18.29 -3.03
N ASN A 198 14.19 -19.53 -3.20
CA ASN A 198 14.69 -20.05 -4.47
C ASN A 198 13.78 -21.10 -5.12
N THR A 199 12.55 -21.27 -4.61
CA THR A 199 11.61 -22.28 -5.12
C THR A 199 11.03 -21.89 -6.48
N ASP A 200 10.71 -22.89 -7.31
CA ASP A 200 9.97 -22.66 -8.57
C ASP A 200 8.56 -22.16 -8.29
N MET A 201 7.97 -22.56 -7.16
CA MET A 201 6.71 -22.02 -6.67
C MET A 201 6.76 -20.49 -6.57
N ARG A 202 7.73 -19.96 -5.84
CA ARG A 202 7.89 -18.52 -5.62
C ARG A 202 8.32 -17.76 -6.88
N LEU A 203 9.29 -18.30 -7.62
CA LEU A 203 9.94 -17.58 -8.72
C LEU A 203 9.24 -17.71 -10.07
N THR A 204 8.44 -18.77 -10.27
CA THR A 204 7.83 -19.07 -11.57
C THR A 204 6.32 -19.23 -11.49
N TYR A 205 5.82 -20.11 -10.61
CA TYR A 205 4.39 -20.47 -10.63
C TYR A 205 3.49 -19.38 -10.08
N LEU A 206 3.82 -18.80 -8.91
CA LEU A 206 3.03 -17.71 -8.34
C LEU A 206 3.01 -16.45 -9.25
N PRO A 207 4.14 -15.99 -9.83
CA PRO A 207 4.11 -14.90 -10.81
C PRO A 207 3.25 -15.20 -12.05
N ALA A 208 3.26 -16.44 -12.55
CA ALA A 208 2.42 -16.83 -13.68
C ALA A 208 0.92 -16.82 -13.30
N ILE A 209 0.57 -17.22 -12.09
CA ILE A 209 -0.81 -17.14 -11.57
C ILE A 209 -1.25 -15.69 -11.39
N LEU A 210 -0.38 -14.82 -10.85
CA LEU A 210 -0.65 -13.38 -10.70
C LEU A 210 -1.03 -12.74 -12.05
N ALA A 211 -0.32 -13.09 -13.11
CA ALA A 211 -0.58 -12.56 -14.46
C ALA A 211 -1.97 -12.96 -15.02
N LEU A 212 -2.62 -13.98 -14.45
CA LEU A 212 -3.95 -14.45 -14.82
C LEU A 212 -5.08 -13.85 -13.97
N MET A 213 -4.74 -13.08 -12.92
CA MET A 213 -5.73 -12.39 -12.08
C MET A 213 -6.36 -11.21 -12.82
N PRO A 214 -7.49 -10.67 -12.34
CA PRO A 214 -8.07 -9.45 -12.92
C PRO A 214 -7.09 -8.27 -12.88
N ALA A 215 -7.13 -7.39 -13.87
CA ALA A 215 -6.13 -6.33 -14.04
C ALA A 215 -6.13 -5.34 -12.86
N GLU A 216 -7.30 -5.04 -12.31
CA GLU A 216 -7.47 -4.23 -11.10
C GLU A 216 -6.78 -4.86 -9.89
N VAL A 217 -6.90 -6.19 -9.72
CA VAL A 217 -6.28 -6.94 -8.64
C VAL A 217 -4.77 -6.94 -8.79
N GLN A 218 -4.25 -7.20 -10.00
CA GLN A 218 -2.82 -7.11 -10.29
C GLN A 218 -2.24 -5.74 -9.92
N ASN A 219 -2.94 -4.66 -10.27
CA ASN A 219 -2.53 -3.28 -9.96
C ASN A 219 -2.76 -2.90 -8.49
N GLY A 220 -3.64 -3.62 -7.80
CA GLY A 220 -3.95 -3.42 -6.39
C GLY A 220 -2.95 -4.11 -5.48
N ILE A 221 -2.38 -5.25 -5.89
CA ILE A 221 -1.51 -6.06 -5.03
C ILE A 221 -0.24 -5.30 -4.66
N HIS A 222 0.10 -5.36 -3.37
CA HIS A 222 1.32 -4.78 -2.83
C HIS A 222 2.17 -5.85 -2.15
N ALA A 223 3.50 -5.75 -2.32
CA ALA A 223 4.41 -6.74 -1.78
C ALA A 223 4.51 -6.61 -0.25
N VAL A 224 4.52 -7.75 0.43
CA VAL A 224 4.66 -7.84 1.89
C VAL A 224 5.88 -8.67 2.28
N ASN A 225 6.42 -8.38 3.46
CA ASN A 225 7.57 -9.07 4.02
C ASN A 225 7.16 -10.38 4.68
N LYS A 226 7.69 -11.50 4.20
CA LYS A 226 7.44 -12.84 4.75
C LYS A 226 8.73 -13.42 5.32
N LYS A 227 8.64 -13.92 6.55
CA LYS A 227 9.72 -14.65 7.23
C LYS A 227 9.70 -16.12 6.84
N THR A 228 10.89 -16.67 6.57
CA THR A 228 11.10 -18.07 6.16
C THR A 228 12.49 -18.54 6.59
N SER A 229 12.65 -19.84 6.80
CA SER A 229 13.98 -20.47 6.88
C SER A 229 14.75 -20.32 5.56
N GLU A 230 16.08 -20.21 5.65
CA GLU A 230 17.00 -20.35 4.51
C GLU A 230 16.96 -21.75 3.86
N GLY A 231 16.31 -22.72 4.51
CA GLY A 231 16.18 -24.11 4.07
C GLY A 231 17.42 -24.96 4.36
N GLY A 232 17.44 -26.20 3.86
CA GLY A 232 18.61 -27.08 4.00
C GLY A 232 18.95 -27.47 5.45
N ASN A 233 17.94 -27.56 6.32
CA ASN A 233 18.06 -27.71 7.78
C ASN A 233 18.62 -26.48 8.51
N SER A 234 18.70 -25.31 7.87
CA SER A 234 19.05 -24.05 8.53
C SER A 234 17.94 -23.60 9.49
N THR A 235 18.33 -23.15 10.67
CA THR A 235 17.44 -22.47 11.63
C THR A 235 17.46 -20.95 11.46
N THR A 236 18.29 -20.43 10.56
CA THR A 236 18.35 -19.00 10.27
C THR A 236 17.08 -18.58 9.53
N ILE A 237 16.45 -17.52 10.04
CA ILE A 237 15.29 -16.89 9.41
C ILE A 237 15.78 -15.75 8.52
N GLU A 238 15.35 -15.77 7.27
CA GLU A 238 15.47 -14.65 6.35
C GLU A 238 14.09 -14.03 6.07
N THR A 239 14.10 -12.80 5.55
CA THR A 239 12.89 -12.10 5.10
C THR A 239 12.95 -11.97 3.58
N VAL A 240 11.86 -12.35 2.93
CA VAL A 240 11.63 -12.13 1.50
C VAL A 240 10.42 -11.23 1.30
N SER A 241 10.38 -10.50 0.19
CA SER A 241 9.25 -9.65 -0.17
C SER A 241 8.51 -10.31 -1.33
N ASP A 242 7.22 -10.57 -1.15
CA ASP A 242 6.40 -11.35 -2.08
C ASP A 242 5.06 -10.66 -2.34
N THR A 243 4.60 -10.66 -3.60
CA THR A 243 3.27 -10.16 -4.00
C THR A 243 2.20 -11.23 -3.84
N LEU A 244 2.51 -12.48 -4.22
CA LEU A 244 1.78 -13.68 -3.82
C LEU A 244 2.72 -14.57 -3.00
N PHE A 245 2.21 -15.19 -1.94
CA PHE A 245 3.00 -16.06 -1.07
C PHE A 245 2.20 -17.26 -0.56
N LEU A 246 2.90 -18.31 -0.14
CA LEU A 246 2.29 -19.39 0.65
C LEU A 246 2.48 -19.10 2.14
N LEU A 247 1.54 -19.57 2.96
CA LEU A 247 1.62 -19.43 4.42
C LEU A 247 2.71 -20.35 4.99
N SER A 248 3.26 -19.98 6.15
CA SER A 248 4.17 -20.86 6.90
C SER A 248 3.40 -21.82 7.81
N GLU A 249 4.07 -22.86 8.32
CA GLU A 249 3.49 -23.78 9.31
C GLU A 249 3.02 -23.00 10.55
N VAL A 250 3.84 -22.05 11.01
CA VAL A 250 3.54 -21.19 12.17
C VAL A 250 2.31 -20.32 11.91
N GLU A 251 2.15 -19.80 10.71
CA GLU A 251 1.02 -18.96 10.34
C GLU A 251 -0.32 -19.72 10.29
N ILE A 252 -0.27 -21.03 10.06
CA ILE A 252 -1.46 -21.90 10.01
C ILE A 252 -1.73 -22.54 11.37
N PHE A 253 -0.72 -23.13 12.00
CA PHE A 253 -0.88 -23.97 13.19
C PHE A 253 -0.53 -23.26 14.50
N GLY A 254 0.16 -22.11 14.42
CA GLY A 254 0.70 -21.41 15.61
C GLY A 254 1.90 -22.12 16.24
N THR A 255 2.38 -23.20 15.63
CA THR A 255 3.52 -24.00 16.08
C THR A 255 4.40 -24.38 14.88
N ALA A 256 5.66 -24.74 15.16
CA ALA A 256 6.61 -25.25 14.18
C ALA A 256 6.92 -26.71 14.52
N SER A 257 6.15 -27.65 13.96
CA SER A 257 6.31 -29.09 14.24
C SER A 257 7.25 -29.75 13.24
N SER A 258 7.24 -29.26 12.00
CA SER A 258 8.08 -29.74 10.89
C SER A 258 9.02 -28.66 10.36
N SER A 259 8.77 -27.39 10.69
CA SER A 259 9.57 -26.22 10.34
C SER A 259 10.40 -25.70 11.51
N VAL A 260 10.93 -24.48 11.36
CA VAL A 260 11.66 -23.75 12.40
C VAL A 260 10.81 -22.61 12.96
N ALA A 261 11.00 -22.30 14.24
CA ALA A 261 10.29 -21.20 14.87
C ALA A 261 10.71 -19.84 14.28
N GLY A 262 9.79 -18.87 14.26
CA GLY A 262 10.07 -17.48 13.83
C GLY A 262 9.59 -17.13 12.42
N GLU A 263 8.95 -18.05 11.70
CA GLU A 263 8.37 -17.83 10.36
C GLU A 263 7.02 -17.09 10.38
N GLY A 264 6.91 -16.02 11.18
CA GLY A 264 5.68 -15.23 11.31
C GLY A 264 4.87 -15.57 12.56
N SER A 265 3.58 -15.20 12.54
CA SER A 265 2.62 -15.42 13.63
C SER A 265 1.32 -15.99 13.09
N GLN A 266 0.59 -16.77 13.88
CA GLN A 266 -0.64 -17.40 13.41
C GLN A 266 -1.67 -16.36 12.93
N TYR A 267 -2.25 -16.59 11.74
CA TYR A 267 -3.35 -15.76 11.24
C TYR A 267 -4.61 -15.95 12.08
N ASP A 268 -5.37 -14.87 12.27
CA ASP A 268 -6.59 -14.86 13.08
C ASP A 268 -7.62 -15.88 12.59
N TYR A 269 -7.68 -16.12 11.28
CA TYR A 269 -8.53 -17.16 10.71
C TYR A 269 -8.27 -18.53 11.33
N TYR A 270 -7.02 -18.96 11.37
CA TYR A 270 -6.67 -20.27 11.92
C TYR A 270 -6.69 -20.30 13.45
N LYS A 271 -6.36 -19.17 14.09
CA LYS A 271 -6.43 -18.99 15.54
C LYS A 271 -7.87 -19.09 16.07
N ALA A 272 -8.85 -18.65 15.28
CA ALA A 272 -10.27 -18.81 15.57
C ALA A 272 -10.79 -20.25 15.42
N GLY A 273 -9.93 -21.19 15.00
CA GLY A 273 -10.30 -22.60 14.85
C GLY A 273 -10.92 -22.95 13.49
N ASN A 274 -10.85 -22.05 12.50
CA ASN A 274 -11.36 -22.35 11.17
C ASN A 274 -10.64 -23.54 10.50
N PRO A 275 -11.33 -24.23 9.57
CA PRO A 275 -10.77 -25.40 8.88
C PRO A 275 -9.46 -25.09 8.15
N LYS A 276 -8.55 -26.07 8.19
CA LYS A 276 -7.27 -26.06 7.46
C LYS A 276 -7.31 -26.96 6.23
N ILE A 277 -8.36 -27.78 6.12
CA ILE A 277 -8.60 -28.62 4.96
C ILE A 277 -8.98 -27.71 3.81
N LYS A 278 -8.32 -27.92 2.66
CA LYS A 278 -8.63 -27.26 1.40
C LYS A 278 -8.88 -28.33 0.37
N LYS A 279 -9.74 -28.02 -0.60
CA LYS A 279 -10.10 -28.94 -1.67
C LYS A 279 -9.45 -28.52 -2.97
N ARG A 280 -9.31 -29.48 -3.88
CA ARG A 280 -9.02 -29.24 -5.29
C ARG A 280 -10.02 -30.05 -6.10
N GLU A 281 -10.77 -29.37 -6.96
CA GLU A 281 -11.86 -29.99 -7.74
C GLU A 281 -12.88 -30.76 -6.86
N GLY A 282 -13.16 -30.21 -5.67
CA GLY A 282 -14.14 -30.77 -4.73
C GLY A 282 -13.63 -31.89 -3.82
N VAL A 283 -12.37 -32.30 -3.93
CA VAL A 283 -11.75 -33.36 -3.12
C VAL A 283 -10.72 -32.78 -2.15
N ASP A 284 -10.71 -33.24 -0.89
CA ASP A 284 -9.73 -32.83 0.12
C ASP A 284 -8.30 -33.09 -0.38
N GLU A 285 -7.46 -32.07 -0.33
CA GLU A 285 -6.15 -32.04 -0.99
C GLU A 285 -5.03 -31.73 0.00
N PHE A 286 -3.84 -32.28 -0.28
CA PHE A 286 -2.62 -31.86 0.39
C PHE A 286 -2.19 -30.52 -0.19
N TRP A 287 -1.86 -29.52 0.62
CA TRP A 287 -1.49 -28.21 0.08
C TRP A 287 -0.22 -27.64 0.70
N TRP A 288 0.53 -26.93 -0.12
CA TRP A 288 1.88 -26.47 0.19
C TRP A 288 1.91 -25.32 1.20
N GLU A 289 2.96 -25.33 2.02
CA GLU A 289 3.40 -24.22 2.85
C GLU A 289 4.77 -23.73 2.36
N ARG A 290 5.13 -22.48 2.67
CA ARG A 290 6.48 -21.97 2.32
C ARG A 290 7.59 -22.51 3.21
N SER A 291 7.24 -23.00 4.40
CA SER A 291 8.20 -23.47 5.41
C SER A 291 9.04 -24.64 4.90
N SER A 292 10.36 -24.54 5.01
CA SER A 292 11.25 -25.68 4.77
C SER A 292 11.17 -26.66 5.94
N ALA A 293 11.17 -27.95 5.62
CA ALA A 293 11.27 -29.04 6.57
C ALA A 293 12.62 -29.78 6.43
N SER A 294 12.85 -30.77 7.29
CA SER A 294 14.08 -31.58 7.27
C SER A 294 14.22 -32.40 5.97
N GLY A 295 15.45 -32.77 5.62
CA GLY A 295 15.71 -33.66 4.48
C GLY A 295 15.41 -33.05 3.11
N GLY A 296 15.35 -31.72 2.99
CA GLY A 296 15.03 -31.02 1.74
C GLY A 296 13.53 -31.04 1.39
N MET A 297 12.68 -31.36 2.37
CA MET A 297 11.23 -31.35 2.24
C MET A 297 10.67 -29.95 2.51
N PHE A 298 9.40 -29.75 2.16
CA PHE A 298 8.63 -28.56 2.54
C PHE A 298 7.41 -28.97 3.36
N CYS A 299 7.02 -28.09 4.27
CA CYS A 299 5.80 -28.29 5.05
C CYS A 299 4.57 -28.26 4.13
N ARG A 300 3.52 -28.94 4.58
CA ARG A 300 2.23 -29.01 3.93
C ARG A 300 1.15 -29.25 4.97
N VAL A 301 -0.07 -28.87 4.63
CA VAL A 301 -1.25 -29.35 5.32
C VAL A 301 -1.73 -30.62 4.63
N ARG A 302 -2.06 -31.64 5.42
CA ARG A 302 -2.63 -32.91 4.94
C ARG A 302 -4.11 -32.76 4.61
N ALA A 303 -4.64 -33.66 3.79
CA ALA A 303 -6.08 -33.70 3.47
C ALA A 303 -7.00 -33.80 4.71
N ASN A 304 -6.48 -34.25 5.86
CA ASN A 304 -7.20 -34.27 7.14
C ASN A 304 -6.94 -33.04 8.04
N GLY A 305 -6.33 -31.98 7.51
CA GLY A 305 -6.08 -30.70 8.19
C GLY A 305 -4.89 -30.71 9.15
N GLN A 306 -4.12 -31.80 9.23
CA GLN A 306 -2.94 -31.90 10.10
C GLN A 306 -1.67 -31.41 9.39
N ALA A 307 -0.70 -30.93 10.17
CA ALA A 307 0.62 -30.58 9.66
C ALA A 307 1.37 -31.81 9.12
N GLY A 308 2.29 -31.58 8.20
CA GLY A 308 3.22 -32.58 7.71
C GLY A 308 4.25 -32.00 6.76
N ALA A 309 5.05 -32.86 6.16
CA ALA A 309 6.04 -32.46 5.18
C ALA A 309 6.01 -33.38 3.95
N SER A 310 6.48 -32.86 2.82
CA SER A 310 6.55 -33.56 1.55
C SER A 310 7.86 -33.32 0.83
N ASN A 311 8.28 -34.29 0.02
CA ASN A 311 9.32 -34.07 -0.98
C ASN A 311 8.90 -32.93 -1.90
N ALA A 312 9.82 -31.98 -2.12
CA ALA A 312 9.56 -30.77 -2.88
C ALA A 312 9.19 -31.03 -4.36
N SER A 313 9.54 -32.21 -4.89
CA SER A 313 9.19 -32.68 -6.23
C SER A 313 7.79 -33.29 -6.34
N ASN A 314 7.07 -33.46 -5.24
CA ASN A 314 5.67 -33.90 -5.31
C ASN A 314 4.80 -32.78 -5.89
N SER A 315 3.75 -33.13 -6.63
CA SER A 315 2.76 -32.15 -7.06
C SER A 315 1.61 -32.12 -6.05
N LEU A 316 1.40 -30.98 -5.39
CA LEU A 316 0.37 -30.79 -4.37
C LEU A 316 -0.44 -29.51 -4.66
N GLY A 317 -1.56 -29.35 -3.96
CA GLY A 317 -2.42 -28.17 -4.04
C GLY A 317 -1.70 -26.87 -3.67
N VAL A 318 -2.14 -25.77 -4.29
CA VAL A 318 -1.57 -24.43 -4.08
C VAL A 318 -2.66 -23.52 -3.53
N SER A 319 -2.45 -22.97 -2.34
CA SER A 319 -3.35 -21.98 -1.73
C SER A 319 -2.57 -20.74 -1.33
N PHE A 320 -2.37 -19.84 -2.28
CA PHE A 320 -1.62 -18.62 -2.08
C PHE A 320 -2.44 -17.53 -1.39
N ALA A 321 -1.71 -16.58 -0.81
CA ALA A 321 -2.20 -15.38 -0.18
C ALA A 321 -1.56 -14.13 -0.78
N PHE A 322 -2.20 -12.98 -0.55
CA PHE A 322 -1.78 -11.67 -1.05
C PHE A 322 -2.40 -10.53 -0.21
N CYS A 323 -1.87 -9.33 -0.40
CA CYS A 323 -2.35 -8.09 0.21
C CYS A 323 -2.52 -7.01 -0.86
N PHE A 324 -3.44 -6.07 -0.62
CA PHE A 324 -3.55 -4.82 -1.38
C PHE A 324 -2.83 -3.69 -0.63
#